data_AF-A0A968MJE0-F1
#
_entry.id   AF-A0A968MJE0-F1
#
_cell.length_a   1.000
_cell.length_b   1.000
_cell.length_c   1.000
_cell.angle_alpha   90.00
_cell.angle_beta   90.00
_cell.angle_gamma   90.00
#
_symmetry.space_group_name_H-M   'P 1'
#
loop_
_entity.id
_entity.type
_entity.pdbx_description
1 polymer ?
#
loop_
_entity_poly.entity_id
_entity_poly.type
_entity_poly.pdbx_seq_one_letter_code
_entity_poly.pdbx_strand_id
1 'polypeptide(L)'
;SVKLRISGKSTFDIESILNKDVVVLDDMVRTGSTIVSCCKILQDYNPRKIVILLTHFFSTYEVKQNLGQPCIDEIITTSTMPDILNRDNQGRLRRKMAVLKITKWLASYLDERLKLGIKIKGSLYDEDMSNKNPRSKNWQGEN
;
A
#
# COMPACT_ATOMS: atom_id res chain seq x y z
N SER A 1 19.42 -5.22 14.62
CA SER A 1 18.90 -5.13 13.25
C SER A 1 18.42 -6.49 12.81
N VAL A 2 17.19 -6.62 12.32
CA VAL A 2 16.67 -7.91 11.79
C VAL A 2 17.35 -8.18 10.45
N LYS A 3 17.98 -9.35 10.29
CA LYS A 3 18.63 -9.74 9.03
C LYS A 3 17.63 -10.56 8.21
N LEU A 4 16.98 -9.90 7.26
CA LEU A 4 16.14 -10.57 6.26
C LEU A 4 17.01 -11.48 5.38
N ARG A 5 16.44 -12.63 5.00
CA ARG A 5 17.03 -13.58 4.08
C ARG A 5 15.94 -14.11 3.16
N ILE A 6 16.31 -14.44 1.94
CA ILE A 6 15.43 -15.15 1.00
C ILE A 6 15.16 -16.54 1.59
N SER A 7 13.90 -16.94 1.60
CA SER A 7 13.51 -18.26 2.10
C SER A 7 13.89 -19.34 1.10
N GLY A 8 14.69 -20.32 1.54
CA GLY A 8 14.98 -21.52 0.74
C GLY A 8 13.78 -22.45 0.52
N LYS A 9 12.60 -22.09 1.05
CA LYS A 9 11.33 -22.81 0.83
C LYS A 9 10.50 -22.21 -0.30
N SER A 10 10.97 -21.12 -0.93
CA SER A 10 10.26 -20.52 -2.07
C SER A 10 10.16 -21.52 -3.21
N THR A 11 8.99 -21.62 -3.85
CA THR A 11 8.82 -22.41 -5.08
C THR A 11 9.41 -21.71 -6.32
N PHE A 12 9.74 -20.43 -6.18
CA PHE A 12 10.33 -19.61 -7.23
C PHE A 12 11.69 -19.10 -6.80
N ASP A 13 12.64 -19.11 -7.74
CA ASP A 13 13.94 -18.50 -7.54
C ASP A 13 13.83 -16.98 -7.49
N ILE A 14 14.73 -16.31 -6.78
CA ILE A 14 14.66 -14.86 -6.61
C ILE A 14 14.90 -14.13 -7.94
N GLU A 15 15.74 -14.68 -8.82
CA GLU A 15 16.04 -14.16 -10.16
C GLU A 15 14.79 -14.09 -11.06
N SER A 16 13.74 -14.84 -10.73
CA SER A 16 12.47 -14.82 -11.48
C SER A 16 11.76 -13.46 -11.45
N ILE A 17 12.15 -12.55 -10.55
CA ILE A 17 11.55 -11.21 -10.43
C ILE A 17 12.16 -10.18 -11.40
N LEU A 18 13.21 -10.55 -12.14
CA LEU A 18 13.84 -9.67 -13.13
C LEU A 18 12.79 -9.11 -14.10
N ASN A 19 12.75 -7.77 -14.24
CA ASN A 19 11.81 -7.05 -15.09
C ASN A 19 10.31 -7.33 -14.79
N LYS A 20 9.97 -7.82 -13.58
CA LYS A 20 8.59 -8.00 -13.13
C LYS A 20 8.14 -6.88 -12.20
N ASP A 21 6.84 -6.64 -12.16
CA ASP A 21 6.26 -5.87 -11.06
C ASP A 21 6.14 -6.77 -9.84
N VAL A 22 6.70 -6.34 -8.72
CA VAL A 22 6.71 -7.08 -7.46
C VAL A 22 5.79 -6.36 -6.48
N VAL A 23 4.88 -7.12 -5.88
CA VAL A 23 4.00 -6.62 -4.81
C VAL A 23 4.44 -7.22 -3.49
N VAL A 24 4.88 -6.37 -2.57
CA VAL A 24 5.20 -6.73 -1.18
C VAL A 24 3.95 -6.57 -0.34
N LEU A 25 3.47 -7.67 0.25
CA LEU A 25 2.29 -7.70 1.10
C LEU A 25 2.69 -7.73 2.56
N ASP A 26 2.07 -6.89 3.38
CA ASP A 26 2.14 -6.98 4.84
C ASP A 26 0.79 -6.55 5.44
N ASP A 27 0.48 -7.00 6.65
CA ASP A 27 -0.77 -6.62 7.30
C ASP A 27 -0.71 -5.16 7.79
N MET A 28 0.41 -4.76 8.39
CA MET A 28 0.56 -3.44 8.98
C MET A 28 2.00 -2.90 8.89
N VAL A 29 2.13 -1.57 8.92
CA VAL A 29 3.44 -0.91 9.12
C VAL A 29 3.43 -0.01 10.34
N ARG A 30 4.46 -0.16 11.20
CA ARG A 30 4.66 0.68 12.40
C ARG A 30 5.95 1.53 12.36
N THR A 31 7.04 0.95 11.87
CA THR A 31 8.33 1.64 11.67
C THR A 31 8.75 1.65 10.20
N GLY A 32 8.40 0.61 9.44
CA GLY A 32 8.75 0.46 8.02
C GLY A 32 10.15 -0.09 7.75
N SER A 33 10.95 -0.36 8.79
CA SER A 33 12.33 -0.83 8.62
C SER A 33 12.42 -2.16 7.89
N THR A 34 11.60 -3.15 8.29
CA THR A 34 11.54 -4.48 7.65
C THR A 34 11.16 -4.37 6.17
N ILE A 35 10.14 -3.57 5.85
CA ILE A 35 9.68 -3.37 4.47
C ILE A 35 10.78 -2.74 3.62
N VAL A 36 11.45 -1.69 4.11
CA VAL A 36 12.56 -1.06 3.37
C VAL A 36 13.72 -2.02 3.17
N SER A 37 14.09 -2.79 4.19
CA SER A 37 15.14 -3.80 4.07
C SER A 37 14.76 -4.88 3.05
N CYS A 38 13.49 -5.31 3.01
CA CYS A 38 12.97 -6.22 1.99
C CYS A 38 13.08 -5.61 0.59
N CYS A 39 12.57 -4.39 0.39
CA CYS A 39 12.59 -3.73 -0.92
C CYS A 39 14.02 -3.47 -1.43
N LYS A 40 14.98 -3.20 -0.53
CA LYS A 40 16.40 -3.09 -0.89
C LYS A 40 16.96 -4.42 -1.43
N ILE A 41 16.67 -5.55 -0.76
CA ILE A 41 17.07 -6.87 -1.26
C ILE A 41 16.42 -7.15 -2.62
N LEU A 42 15.13 -6.85 -2.79
CA LEU A 42 14.44 -7.06 -4.06
C LEU A 42 15.02 -6.20 -5.18
N GLN A 43 15.43 -4.97 -4.89
CA GLN A 43 16.01 -4.05 -5.87
C GLN A 43 17.31 -4.60 -6.49
N ASP A 44 18.08 -5.39 -5.76
CA ASP A 44 19.32 -6.03 -6.24
C ASP A 44 19.09 -7.03 -7.39
N TYR A 45 17.83 -7.42 -7.65
CA TYR A 45 17.43 -8.35 -8.73
C TYR A 45 16.65 -7.64 -9.86
N ASN A 46 16.74 -6.31 -9.94
CA ASN A 46 16.22 -5.49 -11.03
C ASN A 46 14.73 -5.75 -11.40
N PRO A 47 13.79 -5.66 -10.43
CA PRO A 47 12.38 -5.66 -10.76
C PRO A 47 12.02 -4.41 -11.58
N ARG A 48 10.95 -4.51 -12.38
CA ARG A 48 10.40 -3.36 -13.11
C ARG A 48 9.79 -2.32 -12.17
N LYS A 49 9.15 -2.78 -11.09
CA LYS A 49 8.51 -1.95 -10.08
C LYS A 49 8.38 -2.70 -8.76
N ILE A 50 8.48 -2.00 -7.63
CA ILE A 50 8.16 -2.50 -6.30
C ILE A 50 6.98 -1.72 -5.72
N VAL A 51 5.86 -2.42 -5.51
CA VAL A 51 4.64 -1.89 -4.90
C VAL A 51 4.49 -2.51 -3.51
N ILE A 52 4.19 -1.71 -2.50
CA ILE A 52 3.83 -2.22 -1.17
C ILE A 52 2.32 -2.15 -1.02
N LEU A 53 1.68 -3.23 -0.57
CA LEU A 53 0.28 -3.25 -0.17
C LEU A 53 0.18 -3.53 1.33
N LEU A 54 -0.50 -2.63 2.04
CA LEU A 54 -0.64 -2.66 3.51
C LEU A 54 -2.09 -2.51 3.92
N THR A 55 -2.57 -3.34 4.85
CA THR A 55 -3.91 -3.11 5.43
C THR A 55 -3.88 -1.89 6.35
N HIS A 56 -2.99 -1.88 7.35
CA HIS A 56 -2.93 -0.82 8.37
C HIS A 56 -1.66 0.04 8.25
N PHE A 57 -1.82 1.35 8.11
CA PHE A 57 -0.70 2.29 7.95
C PHE A 57 -0.59 3.27 9.12
N PHE A 58 0.48 3.16 9.92
CA PHE A 58 0.79 4.13 10.97
C PHE A 58 1.67 5.25 10.42
N SER A 59 1.10 6.46 10.27
CA SER A 59 1.77 7.56 9.58
C SER A 59 2.73 8.38 10.44
N THR A 60 3.63 7.70 11.15
CA THR A 60 4.66 8.34 11.98
C THR A 60 5.73 9.01 11.12
N TYR A 61 6.51 9.92 11.72
CA TYR A 61 7.64 10.53 11.04
C TYR A 61 8.67 9.48 10.56
N GLU A 62 8.97 8.49 11.41
CA GLU A 62 9.90 7.40 11.10
C GLU A 62 9.42 6.59 9.90
N VAL A 63 8.15 6.18 9.87
CA VAL A 63 7.56 5.44 8.73
C VAL A 63 7.67 6.24 7.44
N LYS A 64 7.41 7.55 7.49
CA LYS A 64 7.57 8.42 6.32
C LYS A 64 9.01 8.55 5.83
N GLN A 65 9.99 8.53 6.73
CA GLN A 65 11.41 8.51 6.38
C GLN A 65 11.79 7.19 5.71
N ASN A 66 11.38 6.08 6.32
CA ASN A 66 11.70 4.74 5.85
C ASN A 66 11.00 4.42 4.52
N LEU A 67 9.68 4.57 4.43
CA LEU A 67 8.96 4.25 3.20
C LEU A 67 9.13 5.29 2.09
N GLY A 68 9.74 6.44 2.41
CA GLY A 68 10.12 7.47 1.45
C GLY A 68 11.28 7.09 0.54
N GLN A 69 11.95 5.96 0.79
CA GLN A 69 13.15 5.54 0.06
C GLN A 69 12.89 5.25 -1.44
N PRO A 70 13.87 5.43 -2.33
CA PRO A 70 13.70 5.22 -3.78
C PRO A 70 13.45 3.77 -4.20
N CYS A 71 13.78 2.78 -3.36
CA CYS A 71 13.52 1.35 -3.65
C CYS A 71 12.03 0.96 -3.62
N ILE A 72 11.14 1.93 -3.40
CA ILE A 72 9.69 1.73 -3.29
C ILE A 72 9.03 2.69 -4.28
N ASP A 73 8.36 2.15 -5.28
CA ASP A 73 7.72 2.93 -6.33
C ASP A 73 6.29 3.34 -5.98
N GLU A 74 5.56 2.48 -5.25
CA GLU A 74 4.18 2.75 -4.88
C GLU A 74 3.80 2.10 -3.55
N ILE A 75 2.91 2.75 -2.82
CA ILE A 75 2.34 2.30 -1.55
C ILE A 75 0.83 2.35 -1.71
N ILE A 76 0.19 1.20 -1.63
CA ILE A 76 -1.26 1.08 -1.55
C ILE A 76 -1.59 0.70 -0.11
N THR A 77 -2.50 1.44 0.50
CA THR A 77 -3.00 1.08 1.83
C THR A 77 -4.50 1.30 1.94
N THR A 78 -5.09 1.04 3.10
CA THR A 78 -6.52 1.23 3.34
C THR A 78 -6.78 2.38 4.31
N SER A 79 -8.03 2.82 4.36
CA SER A 79 -8.51 3.80 5.35
C SER A 79 -8.80 3.23 6.74
N THR A 80 -8.26 2.05 7.10
CA THR A 80 -8.44 1.44 8.43
C THR A 80 -7.83 2.26 9.55
N MET A 81 -6.75 2.99 9.26
CA MET A 81 -6.18 4.00 10.16
C MET A 81 -6.59 5.39 9.63
N PRO A 82 -7.46 6.15 10.32
CA PRO A 82 -8.06 7.36 9.75
C PRO A 82 -7.04 8.47 9.47
N ASP A 83 -5.95 8.54 10.24
CA ASP A 83 -4.90 9.54 10.09
C ASP A 83 -4.30 9.59 8.69
N ILE A 84 -4.30 8.47 7.95
CA ILE A 84 -3.71 8.40 6.62
C ILE A 84 -4.50 9.19 5.57
N LEU A 85 -5.76 9.52 5.82
CA LEU A 85 -6.57 10.34 4.92
C LEU A 85 -6.11 11.81 4.93
N ASN A 86 -5.50 12.27 6.03
CA ASN A 86 -4.94 13.61 6.11
C ASN A 86 -3.65 13.69 5.27
N ARG A 87 -3.65 14.58 4.28
CA ARG A 87 -2.51 14.80 3.37
C ARG A 87 -1.23 15.18 4.13
N ASP A 88 -1.31 15.95 5.22
CA ASP A 88 -0.14 16.31 6.02
C ASP A 88 0.46 15.11 6.75
N ASN A 89 -0.40 14.21 7.21
CA ASN A 89 0.04 12.94 7.76
C ASN A 89 0.72 12.06 6.72
N GLN A 90 0.29 12.06 5.45
CA GLN A 90 0.97 11.35 4.35
C GLN A 90 2.34 11.97 4.01
N GLY A 91 2.50 13.28 4.15
CA GLY A 91 3.77 13.99 3.93
C GLY A 91 4.34 13.76 2.53
N ARG A 92 5.62 13.40 2.43
CA ARG A 92 6.30 13.13 1.15
C ARG A 92 5.72 11.93 0.38
N LEU A 93 5.08 11.00 1.09
CA LEU A 93 4.55 9.77 0.50
C LEU A 93 3.39 10.03 -0.46
N ARG A 94 2.77 11.22 -0.38
CA ARG A 94 1.73 11.70 -1.33
C ARG A 94 2.09 11.48 -2.81
N ARG A 95 3.38 11.47 -3.16
CA ARG A 95 3.85 11.28 -4.54
C ARG A 95 3.79 9.83 -5.03
N LYS A 96 3.64 8.87 -4.12
CA LYS A 96 3.69 7.44 -4.40
C LYS A 96 2.73 6.63 -3.53
N MET A 97 1.68 7.26 -3.00
CA MET A 97 0.71 6.61 -2.13
C MET A 97 -0.69 6.74 -2.71
N ALA A 98 -1.46 5.66 -2.56
CA ALA A 98 -2.89 5.59 -2.79
C ALA A 98 -3.55 4.94 -1.56
N VAL A 99 -4.68 5.50 -1.11
CA VAL A 99 -5.44 4.98 0.03
C VAL A 99 -6.78 4.45 -0.46
N LEU A 100 -7.03 3.16 -0.33
CA LEU A 100 -8.32 2.53 -0.59
C LEU A 100 -9.28 2.82 0.57
N LYS A 101 -10.30 3.64 0.32
CA LYS A 101 -11.38 3.91 1.25
C LYS A 101 -12.34 2.72 1.25
N ILE A 102 -12.22 1.85 2.24
CA ILE A 102 -12.96 0.57 2.31
C ILE A 102 -14.27 0.64 3.12
N THR A 103 -14.71 1.84 3.53
CA THR A 103 -15.90 1.99 4.39
C THR A 103 -17.17 1.44 3.74
N LYS A 104 -17.36 1.67 2.43
CA LYS A 104 -18.52 1.13 1.70
C LYS A 104 -18.49 -0.41 1.64
N TRP A 105 -17.31 -0.98 1.42
CA TRP A 105 -17.11 -2.43 1.46
C TRP A 105 -17.43 -3.03 2.82
N LEU A 106 -16.94 -2.42 3.91
CA LEU A 106 -17.26 -2.86 5.28
C LEU A 106 -18.76 -2.76 5.56
N ALA A 107 -19.40 -1.66 5.18
CA ALA A 107 -20.84 -1.49 5.34
C ALA A 107 -21.62 -2.54 4.53
N SER A 108 -21.14 -2.92 3.34
CA SER A 108 -21.78 -3.93 2.48
C SER A 108 -21.73 -5.30 3.14
N TYR A 109 -20.57 -5.65 3.69
CA TYR A 109 -20.41 -6.90 4.43
C TYR A 109 -21.28 -6.96 5.69
N LEU A 110 -21.37 -5.85 6.43
CA LEU A 110 -22.24 -5.76 7.62
C LEU A 110 -23.72 -5.87 7.26
N ASP A 111 -24.16 -5.24 6.16
CA ASP A 111 -25.52 -5.37 5.68
C ASP A 111 -25.87 -6.81 5.33
N GLU A 112 -25.02 -7.49 4.55
CA GLU A 112 -25.21 -8.88 4.18
C GLU A 112 -25.24 -9.79 5.42
N ARG A 113 -24.32 -9.58 6.36
CA ARG A 113 -24.15 -10.42 7.54
C ARG A 113 -25.27 -10.24 8.56
N LEU A 114 -25.73 -9.01 8.75
CA LEU A 114 -26.68 -8.64 9.81
C LEU A 114 -28.09 -8.34 9.27
N LYS A 115 -28.30 -8.39 7.95
CA LYS A 115 -29.57 -8.11 7.26
C LYS A 115 -30.16 -6.74 7.62
N LEU A 116 -29.33 -5.70 7.56
CA LEU A 116 -29.70 -4.35 8.01
C LEU A 116 -30.63 -3.62 7.02
N GLY A 117 -30.70 -4.06 5.77
CA GLY A 117 -31.50 -3.43 4.72
C GLY A 117 -30.85 -2.16 4.14
N ILE A 118 -29.54 -2.01 4.29
CA ILE A 118 -28.76 -0.86 3.81
C ILE A 118 -28.52 -1.01 2.30
N LYS A 119 -28.97 -0.03 1.51
CA LYS A 119 -28.68 0.04 0.08
C LYS A 119 -27.38 0.80 -0.18
N ILE A 120 -26.28 0.08 -0.41
CA ILE A 120 -25.01 0.68 -0.83
C ILE A 120 -25.00 0.86 -2.34
N LYS A 121 -24.71 2.07 -2.79
CA LYS A 121 -24.63 2.43 -4.22
C LYS A 121 -23.18 2.72 -4.62
N GLY A 122 -22.86 2.45 -5.88
CA GLY A 122 -21.55 2.72 -6.48
C GLY A 122 -20.49 1.68 -6.10
N SER A 123 -19.23 2.05 -6.29
CA SER A 123 -18.05 1.26 -5.92
C SER A 123 -18.05 0.83 -4.44
N LEU A 124 -17.52 -0.35 -4.14
CA LEU A 124 -17.31 -0.80 -2.75
C LEU A 124 -16.09 -0.14 -2.09
N TYR A 125 -15.21 0.45 -2.88
CA TYR A 125 -14.09 1.24 -2.38
C TYR A 125 -13.80 2.40 -3.32
N ASP A 126 -13.26 3.47 -2.76
CA ASP A 126 -12.78 4.62 -3.53
C ASP A 126 -11.26 4.74 -3.34
N GLU A 127 -10.53 4.99 -4.42
CA GLU A 127 -9.09 5.27 -4.32
C GLU A 127 -8.87 6.75 -4.02
N ASP A 128 -8.20 7.03 -2.91
CA ASP A 128 -7.86 8.38 -2.46
C ASP A 128 -6.38 8.65 -2.68
N MET A 129 -6.09 9.50 -3.65
CA MET A 129 -4.74 9.79 -4.11
C MET A 129 -4.49 11.30 -4.12
N SER A 130 -3.25 11.71 -3.86
CA SER A 130 -2.86 13.12 -4.03
C SER A 130 -2.65 13.45 -5.50
N ASN A 131 -3.00 14.67 -5.93
CA ASN A 131 -2.61 15.22 -7.23
C ASN A 131 -1.08 15.31 -7.45
N LYS A 132 -0.28 15.11 -6.40
CA LYS A 132 1.19 14.99 -6.49
C LYS A 132 1.64 13.60 -6.92
N ASN A 133 0.77 12.59 -6.85
CA ASN A 133 1.05 11.26 -7.37
C ASN A 133 0.95 11.27 -8.90
N PRO A 134 1.96 10.79 -9.64
CA PRO A 134 1.92 10.74 -11.11
C PRO A 134 0.67 10.05 -11.69
N ARG A 135 0.15 9.01 -11.01
CA ARG A 135 -1.07 8.29 -11.44
C ARG A 135 -2.33 9.16 -11.41
N SER A 136 -2.36 10.20 -10.58
CA SER A 136 -3.55 11.06 -10.43
C SER A 136 -3.98 11.75 -11.74
N LYS A 137 -3.06 11.95 -12.69
CA LYS A 137 -3.38 12.55 -14.00
C LYS A 137 -4.17 11.62 -14.92
N ASN A 138 -3.99 10.32 -14.74
CA ASN A 138 -4.66 9.28 -15.52
C ASN A 138 -5.82 8.65 -14.74
N TRP A 139 -5.97 9.04 -13.48
CA TRP A 139 -7.01 8.54 -12.60
C TRP A 139 -8.29 9.35 -12.82
N GLN A 140 -9.22 8.78 -13.59
CA GLN A 140 -10.60 9.24 -13.65
C GLN A 140 -11.34 8.58 -12.48
N GLY A 141 -11.31 9.20 -11.30
CA GLY A 141 -12.19 8.78 -10.22
C GLY A 141 -13.62 8.74 -10.71
N GLU A 142 -14.38 7.71 -10.34
CA GLU A 142 -15.80 7.62 -10.70
C GLU A 142 -16.52 8.91 -10.27
N ASN A 143 -17.16 9.58 -11.25
CA ASN A 143 -18.04 10.74 -11.04
C ASN A 143 -19.23 10.40 -10.15
#